data_AF-A0A6M2A6Q0-F1
#
_entry.id   AF-A0A6M2A6Q0-F1
#
_cell.length_a   1.000
_cell.length_b   1.000
_cell.length_c   1.000
_cell.angle_alpha   90.00
_cell.angle_beta   90.00
_cell.angle_gamma   90.00
#
_symmetry.space_group_name_H-M   'P 1'
#
loop_
_entity.id
_entity.type
_entity.pdbx_description
1 polymer ?
#
loop_
_entity_poly.entity_id
_entity_poly.type
_entity_poly.pdbx_seq_one_letter_code
_entity_poly.pdbx_strand_id
1 'polypeptide(L)'
;MLKRFLSLFFLLTGSVYAYPTCSPEVSSAVQTLYKIPEARELIQKVEADGPVRVYVTPFPNGSNAMWRADERAIILNGNKSRTYGEMLRSILFEFHNAAADKEFMKTDWMAKQGQISKNTYIEQIERIEHSNALSTCNIIEQAIAKRIFPMDARWSIPSDFHFHFQIQKESGHSQAIAVTYDCLTHNTHVAQR
;
A
#
# COMPACT_ATOMS: atom_id res chain seq x y z
N MET A 1 25.24 -49.65 -32.67
CA MET A 1 25.75 -48.30 -32.99
C MET A 1 24.56 -47.37 -33.18
N LEU A 2 24.60 -46.17 -32.56
CA LEU A 2 23.72 -44.99 -32.76
C LEU A 2 22.21 -45.20 -32.42
N LYS A 3 21.48 -44.31 -31.75
CA LYS A 3 21.73 -42.95 -31.22
C LYS A 3 20.66 -42.71 -30.15
N ARG A 4 21.06 -42.39 -28.91
CA ARG A 4 20.17 -41.84 -27.89
C ARG A 4 19.79 -40.41 -28.30
N PHE A 5 18.53 -40.16 -28.64
CA PHE A 5 17.98 -38.81 -28.67
C PHE A 5 17.43 -38.49 -27.29
N LEU A 6 18.24 -37.85 -26.46
CA LEU A 6 17.73 -37.10 -25.31
C LEU A 6 17.08 -35.83 -25.86
N SER A 7 15.74 -35.85 -25.95
CA SER A 7 14.95 -34.65 -26.24
C SER A 7 14.94 -33.81 -24.96
N LEU A 8 15.80 -32.79 -24.95
CA LEU A 8 15.85 -31.78 -23.89
C LEU A 8 14.59 -30.90 -24.03
N PHE A 9 13.52 -31.25 -23.31
CA PHE A 9 12.36 -30.39 -23.15
C PHE A 9 12.77 -29.21 -22.26
N PHE A 10 13.15 -28.10 -22.89
CA PHE A 10 13.14 -26.80 -22.24
C PHE A 10 11.68 -26.42 -21.98
N LEU A 11 11.20 -26.69 -20.77
CA LEU A 11 9.99 -26.05 -20.24
C LEU A 11 10.32 -24.56 -20.05
N LEU A 12 10.05 -23.77 -21.09
CA LEU A 12 9.81 -22.34 -20.95
C LEU A 12 8.51 -22.17 -20.17
N THR A 13 8.57 -22.31 -18.84
CA THR A 13 7.54 -21.73 -17.97
C THR A 13 7.75 -20.22 -18.04
N GLY A 14 7.30 -19.60 -19.14
CA GLY A 14 7.04 -18.18 -19.14
C GLY A 14 6.04 -17.96 -18.02
N SER A 15 6.52 -17.43 -16.90
CA SER A 15 5.68 -16.97 -15.82
C SER A 15 4.73 -15.95 -16.44
N VAL A 16 3.50 -16.37 -16.74
CA VAL A 16 2.41 -15.44 -17.02
C VAL A 16 2.18 -14.75 -15.70
N TYR A 17 2.87 -13.63 -15.49
CA TYR A 17 2.66 -12.81 -14.31
C TYR A 17 1.19 -12.38 -14.35
N ALA A 18 0.40 -12.90 -13.42
CA ALA A 18 -0.94 -12.41 -13.21
C ALA A 18 -0.82 -10.98 -12.70
N TYR A 19 -1.54 -10.05 -13.34
CA TYR A 19 -1.71 -8.70 -12.82
C TYR A 19 -2.87 -8.70 -11.81
N PRO A 20 -2.91 -7.75 -10.87
CA PRO A 20 -4.08 -7.51 -10.04
C PRO A 20 -5.29 -7.30 -10.93
N THR A 21 -6.46 -7.75 -10.47
CA THR A 21 -7.70 -7.45 -11.18
C THR A 21 -7.96 -5.95 -11.07
N CYS A 22 -7.93 -5.24 -12.19
CA CYS A 22 -8.01 -3.79 -12.22
C CYS A 22 -9.17 -3.27 -13.05
N SER A 23 -9.75 -2.14 -12.63
CA SER A 23 -10.69 -1.39 -13.48
C SER A 23 -9.96 -0.72 -14.65
N PRO A 24 -10.63 -0.46 -15.79
CA PRO A 24 -9.98 0.11 -16.97
C PRO A 24 -9.22 1.41 -16.70
N GLU A 25 -9.72 2.23 -15.78
CA GLU A 25 -9.19 3.56 -15.43
C GLU A 25 -7.79 3.50 -14.80
N VAL A 26 -7.45 2.39 -14.12
CA VAL A 26 -6.18 2.23 -13.39
C VAL A 26 -5.27 1.18 -14.02
N SER A 27 -5.75 0.44 -15.02
CA SER A 27 -5.02 -0.68 -15.64
C SER A 27 -3.66 -0.25 -16.20
N SER A 28 -3.59 0.89 -16.90
CA SER A 28 -2.32 1.41 -17.44
C SER A 28 -1.30 1.77 -16.36
N ALA A 29 -1.77 2.35 -15.24
CA ALA A 29 -0.93 2.69 -14.10
C ALA A 29 -0.38 1.42 -13.45
N VAL A 30 -1.23 0.43 -13.16
CA VAL A 30 -0.82 -0.86 -12.60
C VAL A 30 0.19 -1.55 -13.52
N GLN A 31 -0.06 -1.62 -14.83
CA GLN A 31 0.89 -2.18 -15.79
C GLN A 31 2.24 -1.44 -15.80
N THR A 32 2.23 -0.13 -15.57
CA THR A 32 3.45 0.68 -15.49
C THR A 32 4.24 0.39 -14.21
N LEU A 33 3.58 0.14 -13.08
CA LEU A 33 4.26 -0.30 -11.86
C LEU A 33 5.07 -1.59 -12.08
N TYR A 34 4.52 -2.55 -12.83
CA TYR A 34 5.21 -3.82 -13.14
C TYR A 34 6.51 -3.65 -13.94
N LYS A 35 6.72 -2.50 -14.59
CA LYS A 35 7.98 -2.19 -15.30
C LYS A 35 9.12 -1.89 -14.33
N ILE A 36 8.83 -1.65 -13.05
CA ILE A 36 9.81 -1.41 -11.98
C ILE A 36 10.00 -2.71 -11.19
N PRO A 37 11.21 -3.30 -11.16
CA PRO A 37 11.46 -4.57 -10.45
C PRO A 37 11.02 -4.53 -8.99
N GLU A 38 11.37 -3.47 -8.26
CA GLU A 38 11.08 -3.29 -6.84
C GLU A 38 9.57 -3.21 -6.57
N ALA A 39 8.83 -2.50 -7.43
CA ALA A 39 7.37 -2.45 -7.32
C ALA A 39 6.73 -3.80 -7.68
N ARG A 40 7.28 -4.52 -8.66
CA ARG A 40 6.79 -5.85 -9.04
C ARG A 40 6.96 -6.86 -7.89
N GLU A 41 8.12 -6.86 -7.25
CA GLU A 41 8.40 -7.71 -6.08
C GLU A 41 7.45 -7.39 -4.92
N LEU A 42 7.21 -6.10 -4.67
CA LEU A 42 6.22 -5.67 -3.68
C LEU A 42 4.81 -6.20 -4.01
N ILE A 43 4.35 -6.02 -5.25
CA ILE A 43 3.02 -6.48 -5.67
C ILE A 43 2.91 -8.01 -5.52
N GLN A 44 3.93 -8.76 -5.96
CA GLN A 44 3.98 -10.22 -5.82
C GLN A 44 3.95 -10.66 -4.35
N LYS A 45 4.68 -9.95 -3.47
CA LYS A 45 4.64 -10.21 -2.03
C LYS A 45 3.23 -10.04 -1.47
N VAL A 46 2.51 -8.99 -1.88
CA VAL A 46 1.12 -8.77 -1.43
C VAL A 46 0.19 -9.83 -2.01
N GLU A 47 0.33 -10.18 -3.30
CA GLU A 47 -0.48 -11.19 -3.97
C GLU A 47 -0.26 -12.62 -3.45
N ALA A 48 0.89 -12.89 -2.81
CA ALA A 48 1.15 -14.16 -2.14
C ALA A 48 0.17 -14.45 -0.99
N ASP A 49 -0.38 -13.41 -0.36
CA ASP A 49 -1.44 -13.51 0.66
C ASP A 49 -2.86 -13.58 0.04
N GLY A 50 -2.98 -13.55 -1.30
CA GLY A 50 -4.24 -13.63 -2.05
C GLY A 50 -4.39 -12.52 -3.10
N PRO A 51 -5.32 -12.66 -4.06
CA PRO A 51 -5.47 -11.70 -5.15
C PRO A 51 -5.82 -10.30 -4.64
N VAL A 52 -5.33 -9.28 -5.34
CA VAL A 52 -5.62 -7.87 -5.07
C VAL A 52 -6.48 -7.30 -6.18
N ARG A 53 -7.46 -6.47 -5.80
CA ARG A 53 -8.25 -5.66 -6.74
C ARG A 53 -7.81 -4.21 -6.69
N VAL A 54 -7.74 -3.54 -7.84
CA VAL A 54 -7.43 -2.10 -7.90
C VAL A 54 -8.52 -1.39 -8.69
N TYR A 55 -9.23 -0.46 -8.08
CA TYR A 55 -10.35 0.21 -8.76
C TYR A 55 -10.59 1.63 -8.25
N VAL A 56 -11.40 2.37 -8.99
CA VAL A 56 -11.84 3.73 -8.63
C VAL A 56 -13.27 3.67 -8.11
N THR A 57 -13.53 4.22 -6.93
CA THR A 57 -14.90 4.53 -6.49
C THR A 57 -14.92 5.84 -5.72
N PRO A 58 -15.96 6.67 -5.85
CA PRO A 58 -16.17 7.83 -4.99
C PRO A 58 -16.21 7.42 -3.51
N PHE A 59 -15.50 8.15 -2.66
CA PHE A 59 -15.69 8.08 -1.21
C PHE A 59 -15.53 9.45 -0.55
N PRO A 60 -16.26 9.73 0.55
CA PRO A 60 -16.39 11.09 1.10
C PRO A 60 -15.15 11.56 1.87
N ASN A 61 -14.22 10.67 2.19
CA ASN A 61 -13.03 11.05 2.95
C ASN A 61 -12.06 11.87 2.07
N GLY A 62 -11.23 12.70 2.71
CA GLY A 62 -10.27 13.57 2.02
C GLY A 62 -9.10 12.82 1.36
N SER A 63 -8.99 11.49 1.55
CA SER A 63 -7.88 10.70 1.04
C SER A 63 -7.94 10.53 -0.48
N ASN A 64 -6.76 10.31 -1.07
CA ASN A 64 -6.61 10.06 -2.50
C ASN A 64 -6.80 8.58 -2.87
N ALA A 65 -6.40 7.69 -1.96
CA ALA A 65 -6.56 6.25 -2.08
C ALA A 65 -6.62 5.60 -0.68
N MET A 66 -6.94 4.32 -0.63
CA MET A 66 -6.81 3.51 0.58
C MET A 66 -6.64 2.03 0.23
N TRP A 67 -5.90 1.31 1.05
CA TRP A 67 -5.98 -0.14 1.17
C TRP A 67 -7.19 -0.54 2.04
N ARG A 68 -8.03 -1.43 1.51
CA ARG A 68 -9.13 -2.07 2.23
C ARG A 68 -8.84 -3.56 2.40
N ALA A 69 -8.39 -3.93 3.59
CA ALA A 69 -7.95 -5.28 3.92
C ALA A 69 -9.07 -6.32 3.82
N ASP A 70 -10.29 -5.97 4.25
CA ASP A 70 -11.50 -6.81 4.18
C ASP A 70 -11.85 -7.24 2.76
N GLU A 71 -11.62 -6.35 1.81
CA GLU A 71 -11.90 -6.54 0.39
C GLU A 71 -10.69 -6.96 -0.44
N ARG A 72 -9.50 -6.98 0.17
CA ARG A 72 -8.20 -7.02 -0.50
C ARG A 72 -8.14 -6.10 -1.72
N ALA A 73 -8.48 -4.83 -1.50
CA ALA A 73 -8.62 -3.85 -2.55
C ALA A 73 -7.84 -2.57 -2.30
N ILE A 74 -7.17 -2.08 -3.33
CA ILE A 74 -6.68 -0.70 -3.39
C ILE A 74 -7.75 0.12 -4.10
N ILE A 75 -8.27 1.13 -3.39
CA ILE A 75 -9.35 1.96 -3.90
C ILE A 75 -8.85 3.38 -4.06
N LEU A 76 -8.97 3.93 -5.28
CA LEU A 76 -8.69 5.33 -5.56
C LEU A 76 -9.98 6.15 -5.46
N ASN A 77 -9.89 7.34 -4.87
CA ASN A 77 -11.06 8.21 -4.69
C ASN A 77 -11.59 8.76 -6.02
N GLY A 78 -12.80 8.37 -6.42
CA GLY A 78 -13.45 8.91 -7.62
C GLY A 78 -13.74 10.41 -7.56
N ASN A 79 -13.80 11.01 -6.36
CA ASN A 79 -14.09 12.44 -6.17
C ASN A 79 -12.87 13.36 -6.38
N LYS A 80 -11.67 12.79 -6.53
CA LYS A 80 -10.42 13.55 -6.67
C LYS A 80 -9.94 13.50 -8.12
N SER A 81 -9.77 14.67 -8.72
CA SER A 81 -8.95 14.79 -9.92
C SER A 81 -7.52 14.44 -9.57
N ARG A 82 -6.87 13.63 -10.40
CA ARG A 82 -5.48 13.20 -10.22
C ARG A 82 -4.76 13.18 -11.54
N THR A 83 -3.49 13.52 -11.53
CA THR A 83 -2.65 13.24 -12.68
C THR A 83 -2.30 11.76 -12.76
N TYR A 84 -1.72 11.33 -13.88
CA TYR A 84 -1.24 9.97 -14.03
C TYR A 84 -0.10 9.64 -13.05
N GLY A 85 0.81 10.59 -12.80
CA GLY A 85 1.86 10.42 -11.80
C GLY A 85 1.32 10.26 -10.39
N GLU A 86 0.32 11.06 -10.01
CA GLU A 86 -0.33 10.93 -8.70
C GLU A 86 -1.05 9.60 -8.53
N MET A 87 -1.66 9.08 -9.61
CA MET A 87 -2.26 7.75 -9.62
C MET A 87 -1.21 6.66 -9.34
N LEU A 88 -0.08 6.68 -10.03
CA LEU A 88 1.03 5.74 -9.83
C LEU A 88 1.53 5.77 -8.39
N ARG A 89 1.78 6.98 -7.86
CA ARG A 89 2.20 7.20 -6.47
C ARG A 89 1.21 6.61 -5.49
N SER A 90 -0.08 6.95 -5.63
CA SER A 90 -1.12 6.49 -4.70
C SER A 90 -1.25 4.97 -4.73
N ILE A 91 -1.27 4.33 -5.90
CA ILE A 91 -1.36 2.87 -5.99
C ILE A 91 -0.15 2.21 -5.33
N LEU A 92 1.06 2.72 -5.61
CA LEU A 92 2.29 2.18 -5.04
C LEU A 92 2.34 2.31 -3.52
N PHE A 93 1.92 3.46 -2.98
CA PHE A 93 1.82 3.66 -1.54
C PHE A 93 0.85 2.67 -0.89
N GLU A 94 -0.34 2.45 -1.48
CA GLU A 94 -1.30 1.48 -0.93
C GLU A 94 -0.82 0.02 -1.05
N PHE A 95 0.03 -0.32 -2.02
CA PHE A 95 0.70 -1.62 -2.01
C PHE A 95 1.67 -1.78 -0.85
N HIS A 96 2.37 -0.72 -0.44
CA HIS A 96 3.17 -0.75 0.79
C HIS A 96 2.30 -0.92 2.03
N ASN A 97 1.16 -0.21 2.11
CA ASN A 97 0.19 -0.39 3.19
C ASN A 97 -0.34 -1.83 3.25
N ALA A 98 -0.67 -2.41 2.09
CA ALA A 98 -1.10 -3.81 1.99
C ALA A 98 0.01 -4.79 2.43
N ALA A 99 1.28 -4.49 2.14
CA ALA A 99 2.40 -5.31 2.60
C ALA A 99 2.66 -5.20 4.12
N ALA A 100 2.25 -4.10 4.73
CA ALA A 100 2.33 -3.83 6.17
C ALA A 100 1.05 -4.23 6.94
N ASP A 101 0.06 -4.84 6.27
CA ASP A 101 -1.26 -5.17 6.84
C ASP A 101 -1.15 -5.98 8.15
N LYS A 102 -0.23 -6.95 8.22
CA LYS A 102 0.03 -7.75 9.42
C LYS A 102 0.55 -6.91 10.60
N GLU A 103 1.30 -5.84 10.33
CA GLU A 103 1.81 -4.93 11.36
C GLU A 103 0.69 -4.03 11.87
N PHE A 104 -0.13 -3.47 10.97
CA PHE A 104 -1.34 -2.73 11.35
C PHE A 104 -2.28 -3.59 12.20
N MET A 105 -2.59 -4.82 11.75
CA MET A 105 -3.45 -5.75 12.47
C MET A 105 -2.91 -6.10 13.86
N LYS A 106 -1.58 -6.25 14.00
CA LYS A 106 -0.94 -6.49 15.30
C LYS A 106 -1.14 -5.30 16.23
N THR A 107 -0.90 -4.08 15.75
CA THR A 107 -1.08 -2.85 16.53
C THR A 107 -2.56 -2.64 16.92
N ASP A 108 -3.50 -2.92 16.01
CA ASP A 108 -4.94 -2.92 16.30
C ASP A 108 -5.34 -3.98 17.34
N TRP A 109 -4.77 -5.19 17.24
CA TRP A 109 -5.03 -6.24 18.21
C TRP A 109 -4.54 -5.84 19.60
N MET A 110 -3.32 -5.28 19.71
CA MET A 110 -2.81 -4.76 20.98
C MET A 110 -3.71 -3.67 21.57
N ALA A 111 -4.27 -2.78 20.74
CA ALA A 111 -5.22 -1.76 21.18
C ALA A 111 -6.50 -2.39 21.73
N LYS A 112 -7.10 -3.34 21.00
CA LYS A 112 -8.30 -4.07 21.46
C LYS A 112 -8.08 -4.79 22.80
N GLN A 113 -6.89 -5.34 23.02
CA GLN A 113 -6.54 -6.02 24.27
C GLN A 113 -6.13 -5.07 25.41
N GLY A 114 -6.10 -3.75 25.20
CA GLY A 114 -5.61 -2.79 26.19
C GLY A 114 -4.11 -2.90 26.49
N GLN A 115 -3.33 -3.50 25.58
CA GLN A 115 -1.89 -3.75 25.74
C GLN A 115 -1.00 -2.60 25.21
N ILE A 116 -1.61 -1.57 24.64
CA ILE A 116 -0.91 -0.41 24.09
C ILE A 116 -1.70 0.86 24.46
N SER A 117 -0.99 1.93 24.81
CA SER A 117 -1.61 3.23 25.05
C SER A 117 -2.05 3.88 23.74
N LYS A 118 -3.04 4.78 23.80
CA LYS A 118 -3.50 5.56 22.64
C LYS A 118 -2.36 6.31 21.93
N ASN A 119 -1.47 6.96 22.69
CA ASN A 119 -0.35 7.71 22.10
C ASN A 119 0.65 6.78 21.41
N THR A 120 0.96 5.64 22.02
CA THR A 120 1.86 4.65 21.43
C THR A 120 1.25 4.01 20.18
N TYR A 121 -0.06 3.75 20.17
CA TYR A 121 -0.79 3.27 19.00
C TYR A 121 -0.66 4.26 17.84
N ILE A 122 -1.00 5.53 18.07
CA ILE A 122 -0.91 6.58 17.04
C ILE A 122 0.51 6.67 16.48
N GLU A 123 1.52 6.74 17.35
CA GLU A 123 2.91 6.82 16.91
C GLU A 123 3.34 5.59 16.10
N GLN A 124 2.90 4.38 16.46
CA GLN A 124 3.23 3.16 15.72
C GLN A 124 2.61 3.14 14.32
N ILE A 125 1.33 3.51 14.19
CA ILE A 125 0.67 3.59 12.87
C ILE A 125 1.40 4.61 11.98
N GLU A 126 1.68 5.80 12.51
CA GLU A 126 2.40 6.86 11.79
C GLU A 126 3.83 6.42 11.40
N ARG A 127 4.52 5.63 12.23
CA ARG A 127 5.85 5.07 11.88
C ARG A 127 5.76 4.09 10.72
N ILE A 128 4.74 3.24 10.69
CA ILE A 128 4.52 2.29 9.59
C ILE A 128 4.26 3.09 8.30
N GLU A 129 3.32 4.04 8.33
CA GLU A 129 2.98 4.85 7.15
C GLU A 129 4.12 5.73 6.68
N HIS A 130 4.91 6.31 7.59
CA HIS A 130 6.13 7.06 7.25
C HIS A 130 7.16 6.18 6.54
N SER A 131 7.39 4.96 7.04
CA SER A 131 8.29 4.00 6.38
C SER A 131 7.81 3.59 4.99
N ASN A 132 6.50 3.35 4.85
CA ASN A 132 5.85 3.06 3.58
C ASN A 132 5.99 4.22 2.60
N ALA A 133 5.81 5.45 3.08
CA ALA A 133 5.93 6.67 2.28
C ALA A 133 7.37 6.88 1.79
N LEU A 134 8.37 6.71 2.65
CA LEU A 134 9.79 6.79 2.26
C LEU A 134 10.17 5.72 1.25
N SER A 135 9.70 4.48 1.44
CA SER A 135 9.93 3.38 0.50
C SER A 135 9.29 3.68 -0.87
N THR A 136 8.08 4.22 -0.85
CA THR A 136 7.36 4.68 -2.06
C THR A 136 8.15 5.77 -2.79
N CYS A 137 8.63 6.80 -2.08
CA CYS A 137 9.45 7.86 -2.65
C CYS A 137 10.72 7.30 -3.31
N ASN A 138 11.41 6.36 -2.67
CA ASN A 138 12.62 5.74 -3.24
C ASN A 138 12.33 5.02 -4.57
N ILE A 139 11.27 4.22 -4.64
CA ILE A 139 10.89 3.53 -5.89
C ILE A 139 10.50 4.55 -6.98
N ILE A 140 9.76 5.60 -6.61
CA ILE A 140 9.34 6.66 -7.54
C ILE A 140 10.56 7.39 -8.12
N GLU A 141 11.54 7.79 -7.31
CA GLU A 141 12.74 8.48 -7.80
C GLU A 141 13.53 7.60 -8.77
N GLN A 142 13.66 6.30 -8.49
CA GLN A 142 14.30 5.35 -9.41
C GLN A 142 13.52 5.20 -10.72
N ALA A 143 12.19 5.14 -10.66
CA ALA A 143 11.32 5.03 -11.82
C ALA A 143 11.36 6.30 -12.70
N ILE A 144 11.40 7.47 -12.07
CA ILE A 144 11.58 8.77 -12.74
C ILE A 144 12.95 8.84 -13.41
N ALA A 145 14.03 8.45 -12.73
CA ALA A 145 15.37 8.42 -13.30
C ALA A 145 15.47 7.51 -14.54
N LYS A 146 14.71 6.41 -14.55
CA LYS A 146 14.58 5.48 -15.68
C LYS A 146 13.58 5.96 -16.76
N ARG A 147 12.95 7.13 -16.58
CA ARG A 147 11.89 7.69 -17.46
C ARG A 147 10.67 6.78 -17.63
N ILE A 148 10.38 5.96 -16.63
CA ILE A 148 9.21 5.08 -16.62
C ILE A 148 8.02 5.80 -15.98
N PHE A 149 8.25 6.56 -14.91
CA PHE A 149 7.24 7.41 -14.29
C PHE A 149 7.40 8.86 -14.76
N PRO A 150 6.28 9.61 -14.86
CA PRO A 150 6.32 11.05 -15.07
C PRO A 150 6.77 11.79 -13.80
N MET A 151 7.26 13.02 -13.96
CA MET A 151 7.80 13.84 -12.86
C MET A 151 6.78 14.18 -11.77
N ASP A 152 5.51 14.29 -12.14
CA ASP A 152 4.40 14.59 -11.24
C ASP A 152 4.01 13.39 -10.34
N ALA A 153 4.66 12.22 -10.52
CA ALA A 153 4.60 11.14 -9.55
C ALA A 153 5.43 11.45 -8.28
N ARG A 154 6.41 12.35 -8.37
CA ARG A 154 7.31 12.70 -7.27
C ARG A 154 6.53 13.10 -6.03
N TRP A 155 7.00 12.61 -4.88
CA TRP A 155 6.44 12.93 -3.58
C TRP A 155 7.57 13.31 -2.64
N SER A 156 7.45 14.46 -1.98
CA SER A 156 8.41 14.91 -0.98
C SER A 156 7.87 14.58 0.41
N ILE A 157 8.53 13.66 1.09
CA ILE A 157 8.24 13.27 2.46
C ILE A 157 9.46 13.58 3.31
N PRO A 158 9.31 14.26 4.46
CA PRO A 158 10.44 14.46 5.35
C PRO A 158 11.04 13.14 5.79
N SER A 159 12.37 13.03 5.74
CA SER A 159 13.09 11.81 6.15
C SER A 159 13.10 11.62 7.65
N ASP A 160 13.07 12.70 8.43
CA ASP A 160 12.98 12.63 9.89
C ASP A 160 11.55 12.32 10.33
N PHE A 161 11.40 11.22 11.08
CA PHE A 161 10.10 10.80 11.58
C PHE A 161 9.49 11.80 12.55
N HIS A 162 10.28 12.43 13.43
CA HIS A 162 9.72 13.34 14.45
C HIS A 162 9.11 14.58 13.81
N PHE A 163 9.78 15.16 12.81
CA PHE A 163 9.25 16.27 12.04
C PHE A 163 8.04 15.85 11.19
N HIS A 164 8.10 14.68 10.53
CA HIS A 164 6.93 14.13 9.82
C HIS A 164 5.72 13.96 10.76
N PHE A 165 5.93 13.34 11.91
CA PHE A 165 4.89 13.08 12.90
C PHE A 165 4.28 14.37 13.44
N GLN A 166 5.07 15.43 13.60
CA GLN A 166 4.54 16.74 13.99
C GLN A 166 3.60 17.32 12.92
N ILE A 167 3.98 17.23 11.63
CA ILE A 167 3.11 17.65 10.51
C ILE A 167 1.80 16.83 10.51
N GLN A 168 1.87 15.53 10.77
CA GLN A 168 0.69 14.67 10.78
C GLN A 168 -0.28 15.00 11.92
N LYS A 169 0.23 15.41 13.09
CA LYS A 169 -0.61 15.95 14.17
C LYS A 169 -1.29 17.24 13.76
N GLU A 170 -0.55 18.18 13.18
CA GLU A 170 -1.07 19.50 12.78
C GLU A 170 -2.09 19.40 11.64
N SER A 171 -1.92 18.45 10.73
CA SER A 171 -2.87 18.21 9.63
C SER A 171 -4.16 17.51 10.07
N GLY A 172 -4.21 16.98 11.30
CA GLY A 172 -5.34 16.19 11.81
C GLY A 172 -5.30 14.71 11.42
N HIS A 173 -4.28 14.26 10.71
CA HIS A 173 -4.10 12.85 10.36
C HIS A 173 -3.96 11.95 11.59
N SER A 174 -3.09 12.34 12.52
CA SER A 174 -2.92 11.59 13.79
C SER A 174 -4.20 11.58 14.64
N GLN A 175 -5.06 12.59 14.49
CA GLN A 175 -6.38 12.61 15.14
C GLN A 175 -7.35 11.63 14.51
N ALA A 176 -7.29 11.39 13.20
CA ALA A 176 -8.08 10.35 12.55
C ALA A 176 -7.68 8.95 13.05
N ILE A 177 -6.37 8.68 13.20
CA ILE A 177 -5.85 7.45 13.81
C ILE A 177 -6.30 7.32 15.27
N ALA A 178 -6.31 8.42 16.02
CA ALA A 178 -6.79 8.47 17.39
C ALA A 178 -8.27 8.04 17.52
N VAL A 179 -9.11 8.44 16.55
CA VAL A 179 -10.52 8.01 16.49
C VAL A 179 -10.62 6.51 16.22
N THR A 180 -9.78 5.96 15.35
CA THR A 180 -9.71 4.51 15.13
C THR A 180 -9.41 3.76 16.43
N TYR A 181 -8.41 4.20 17.21
CA TYR A 181 -8.12 3.61 18.53
C TYR A 181 -9.35 3.63 19.45
N ASP A 182 -10.07 4.75 19.51
CA ASP A 182 -11.27 4.87 20.33
C ASP A 182 -12.35 3.86 19.86
N CYS A 183 -12.57 3.72 18.56
CA CYS A 183 -13.51 2.74 18.00
C CYS A 183 -13.11 1.28 18.32
N LEU A 184 -11.81 0.97 18.29
CA LEU A 184 -11.32 -0.38 18.59
C LEU A 184 -11.49 -0.74 20.08
N THR A 185 -11.37 0.24 20.98
CA THR A 185 -11.40 0.04 22.44
C THR A 185 -12.77 0.22 23.09
N HIS A 186 -13.68 0.98 22.48
CA HIS A 186 -15.05 1.14 23.02
C HIS A 186 -15.89 -0.15 22.91
N ASN A 187 -15.61 -1.01 21.92
CA ASN A 187 -16.36 -2.25 21.71
C ASN A 187 -15.94 -3.41 22.64
N THR A 188 -14.80 -3.33 23.30
CA THR A 188 -14.30 -4.43 24.16
C THR A 188 -14.84 -4.40 25.59
N HIS A 189 -15.38 -3.26 26.06
CA HIS A 189 -15.94 -3.15 27.40
C HIS A 189 -17.37 -3.68 27.57
N VAL A 190 -18.08 -3.97 26.47
CA VAL A 190 -19.46 -4.52 26.53
C VAL A 190 -19.44 -6.04 26.67
N ALA A 191 -18.38 -6.72 26.22
CA ALA A 191 -18.28 -8.19 26.22
C ALA A 191 -17.75 -8.80 27.53
N GLN A 192 -17.44 -7.97 28.54
CA GLN A 192 -16.91 -8.41 29.84
C GLN A 192 -17.87 -8.10 31.02
N ARG A 193 -19.15 -7.83 30.73
CA ARG A 193 -20.23 -7.74 31.73
C ARG A 193 -21.22 -8.87 31.49
#